data_AF-A0A2T6DPP5-F1
#
_entry.id   AF-A0A2T6DPP5-F1
#
_cell.length_a   1.000
_cell.length_b   1.000
_cell.length_c   1.000
_cell.angle_alpha   90.00
_cell.angle_beta   90.00
_cell.angle_gamma   90.00
#
_symmetry.space_group_name_H-M   'P 1'
#
loop_
_entity.id
_entity.type
_entity.pdbx_description
1 polymer ?
#
loop_
_entity_poly.entity_id
_entity_poly.type
_entity_poly.pdbx_seq_one_letter_code
_entity_poly.pdbx_strand_id
1 'polypeptide(L)'
;MPATDNIDTPHFPQPDLILVPQAASNTIYAGTLVAANSSGYAAPAADTAGHVVLGRAEHKSVNAGSAGDTSILVRRGTFCLANSISNPVTIAHVGQFAYVEDDQTVTSAAGSNSVRAGLVLGLEPDGKVRIDTALVVHPTNSISNGAVTLAKLAAGITPSHVPKYGNAALTTLGGNASEAFTVTGVAATDIILPFIQDNGSNNDLQLLEAKPTTNTITFLFNEDPGAGVKVGFVAFRAAA
;
A
#
# COMPACT_ATOMS: atom_id res chain seq x y z
N MET A 1 28.80 -12.71 -17.14
CA MET A 1 30.13 -13.34 -17.28
C MET A 1 30.35 -14.19 -16.04
N PRO A 2 30.75 -15.47 -16.15
CA PRO A 2 31.13 -16.26 -14.98
C PRO A 2 32.42 -15.68 -14.36
N ALA A 3 32.61 -15.86 -13.06
CA ALA A 3 33.82 -15.42 -12.37
C ALA A 3 35.05 -16.11 -12.98
N THR A 4 36.07 -15.34 -13.34
CA THR A 4 37.33 -15.84 -13.92
C THR A 4 38.43 -16.01 -12.88
N ASP A 5 38.22 -15.50 -11.66
CA ASP A 5 39.16 -15.53 -10.53
C ASP A 5 38.42 -15.72 -9.20
N ASN A 6 39.16 -16.01 -8.13
CA ASN A 6 38.62 -16.09 -6.77
C ASN A 6 37.96 -14.76 -6.40
N ILE A 7 36.71 -14.84 -5.93
CA ILE A 7 35.99 -13.71 -5.35
C ILE A 7 36.08 -13.84 -3.82
N ASP A 8 36.93 -13.03 -3.19
CA ASP A 8 37.05 -12.94 -1.72
C ASP A 8 35.80 -12.26 -1.14
N THR A 9 34.66 -12.94 -1.23
CA THR A 9 33.37 -12.43 -0.79
C THR A 9 33.39 -12.32 0.73
N PRO A 10 33.35 -11.10 1.31
CA PRO A 10 33.46 -10.94 2.75
C PRO A 10 32.20 -11.51 3.43
N HIS A 11 32.41 -12.34 4.45
CA HIS A 11 31.34 -12.79 5.34
C HIS A 11 31.23 -11.80 6.52
N PHE A 12 30.03 -11.26 6.74
CA PHE A 12 29.73 -10.43 7.90
C PHE A 12 29.10 -11.29 9.01
N PRO A 13 29.84 -11.66 10.07
CA PRO A 13 29.37 -12.57 11.12
C PRO A 13 28.25 -11.98 11.99
N GLN A 14 28.01 -10.67 11.92
CA GLN A 14 26.91 -9.95 12.55
C GLN A 14 26.05 -9.30 11.47
N PRO A 15 25.08 -10.02 10.88
CA PRO A 15 24.23 -9.47 9.81
C PRO A 15 23.29 -8.36 10.34
N ASP A 16 23.15 -8.24 11.65
CA ASP A 16 22.36 -7.22 12.33
C ASP A 16 23.10 -5.88 12.44
N LEU A 17 24.43 -5.86 12.33
CA LEU A 17 25.24 -4.64 12.44
C LEU A 17 25.75 -4.21 11.06
N ILE A 18 25.34 -3.04 10.61
CA ILE A 18 25.72 -2.48 9.31
C ILE A 18 26.49 -1.17 9.47
N LEU A 19 27.53 -0.99 8.66
CA LEU A 19 28.27 0.27 8.55
C LEU A 19 27.69 1.08 7.39
N VAL A 20 27.23 2.29 7.67
CA VAL A 20 26.52 3.12 6.69
C VAL A 20 27.23 4.47 6.55
N PRO A 21 27.61 4.89 5.33
CA PRO A 21 28.15 6.22 5.08
C PRO A 21 27.13 7.31 5.49
N GLN A 22 27.58 8.30 6.25
CA GLN A 22 26.72 9.33 6.82
C GLN A 22 26.56 10.52 5.88
N ALA A 23 25.35 11.09 5.82
CA ALA A 23 25.08 12.30 5.05
C ALA A 23 25.85 13.50 5.62
N ALA A 24 26.14 14.47 4.76
CA ALA A 24 26.83 15.70 5.14
C ALA A 24 26.07 16.49 6.21
N SER A 25 26.80 17.24 7.04
CA SER A 25 26.29 18.20 8.03
C SER A 25 25.27 17.65 9.04
N ASN A 26 25.27 16.34 9.26
CA ASN A 26 24.35 15.68 10.19
C ASN A 26 25.06 15.21 11.46
N THR A 27 24.35 15.28 12.58
CA THR A 27 24.73 14.59 13.83
C THR A 27 23.73 13.50 14.10
N ILE A 28 24.22 12.29 14.35
CA ILE A 28 23.40 11.15 14.78
C ILE A 28 23.84 10.78 16.19
N TYR A 29 22.89 10.64 17.10
CA TYR A 29 23.16 10.31 18.50
C TYR A 29 23.07 8.80 18.73
N ALA A 30 23.82 8.31 19.71
CA ALA A 30 23.73 6.90 20.09
C ALA A 30 22.31 6.59 20.59
N GLY A 31 21.76 5.44 20.17
CA GLY A 31 20.44 5.00 20.60
C GLY A 31 19.26 5.56 19.80
N THR A 32 19.47 6.51 18.89
CA THR A 32 18.41 7.03 18.03
C THR A 32 18.25 6.21 16.75
N LEU A 33 17.07 6.30 16.14
CA LEU A 33 16.76 5.72 14.86
C LEU A 33 17.54 6.41 13.74
N VAL A 34 18.07 5.59 12.84
CA VAL A 34 18.79 6.02 11.65
C VAL A 34 18.00 5.59 10.43
N ALA A 35 17.86 6.51 9.48
CA ALA A 35 17.29 6.23 8.17
C ALA A 35 18.34 6.44 7.07
N ALA A 36 18.23 5.65 5.99
CA ALA A 36 18.83 5.99 4.72
C ALA A 36 17.99 7.08 4.06
N ASN A 37 18.61 8.19 3.66
CA ASN A 37 17.95 9.19 2.84
C ASN A 37 17.82 8.72 1.37
N SER A 38 17.21 9.55 0.52
CA SER A 38 17.01 9.24 -0.90
C SER A 38 18.31 9.01 -1.70
N SER A 39 19.44 9.48 -1.18
CA SER A 39 20.78 9.29 -1.75
C SER A 39 21.52 8.08 -1.15
N GLY A 40 20.88 7.34 -0.24
CA GLY A 40 21.45 6.14 0.39
C GLY A 40 22.38 6.40 1.58
N TYR A 41 22.47 7.64 2.07
CA TYR A 41 23.32 7.99 3.20
C TYR A 41 22.54 7.99 4.52
N ALA A 42 23.20 7.65 5.62
CA ALA A 42 22.62 7.68 6.96
C ALA A 42 22.31 9.11 7.41
N ALA A 43 21.09 9.31 7.88
CA ALA A 43 20.58 10.53 8.51
C ALA A 43 19.72 10.16 9.74
N PRO A 44 19.50 11.10 10.68
CA PRO A 44 18.49 10.92 11.72
C PRO A 44 17.14 10.56 11.10
N ALA A 45 16.43 9.58 11.67
CA ALA A 45 15.13 9.21 11.15
C ALA A 45 14.13 10.37 11.31
N ALA A 46 13.34 10.60 10.27
CA ALA A 46 12.29 11.60 10.23
C ALA A 46 11.25 11.19 9.18
N ASP A 47 10.04 11.72 9.25
CA ASP A 47 9.02 11.59 8.20
C ASP A 47 9.36 12.47 6.99
N THR A 48 10.49 12.16 6.34
CA THR A 48 10.98 12.85 5.14
C THR A 48 10.85 11.93 3.93
N ALA A 49 10.46 12.49 2.78
CA ALA A 49 10.29 11.73 1.55
C ALA A 49 11.55 10.92 1.19
N GLY A 50 11.36 9.63 0.92
CA GLY A 50 12.45 8.74 0.56
C GLY A 50 13.32 8.25 1.73
N HIS A 51 12.99 8.59 2.97
CA HIS A 51 13.65 7.99 4.13
C HIS A 51 13.22 6.54 4.33
N VAL A 52 14.19 5.67 4.59
CA VAL A 52 13.96 4.27 4.94
C VAL A 52 14.71 3.96 6.22
N VAL A 53 14.00 3.59 7.29
CA VAL A 53 14.61 3.27 8.58
C VAL A 53 15.49 2.04 8.47
N LEU A 54 16.75 2.18 8.89
CA LEU A 54 17.77 1.14 8.87
C LEU A 54 17.92 0.47 10.24
N GLY A 55 17.60 1.14 11.34
CA GLY A 55 17.78 0.62 12.69
C GLY A 55 18.22 1.68 13.68
N ARG A 56 18.97 1.28 14.71
CA ARG A 56 19.43 2.13 15.80
C ARG A 56 20.93 2.40 15.72
N ALA A 57 21.36 3.64 15.90
CA ALA A 57 22.78 4.00 16.00
C ALA A 57 23.45 3.35 17.24
N GLU A 58 24.61 2.72 17.05
CA GLU A 58 25.42 2.17 18.16
C GLU A 58 26.24 3.24 18.89
N HIS A 59 26.58 4.33 18.20
CA HIS A 59 27.39 5.40 18.76
C HIS A 59 27.01 6.75 18.17
N LYS A 60 27.42 7.83 18.84
CA LYS A 60 27.27 9.19 18.32
C LYS A 60 28.29 9.41 17.19
N SER A 61 27.83 9.92 16.06
CA SER A 61 28.69 10.32 14.94
C SER A 61 28.29 11.69 14.40
N VAL A 62 29.29 12.53 14.15
CA VAL A 62 29.13 13.87 13.55
C VAL A 62 29.84 13.85 12.20
N ASN A 63 29.10 14.12 11.13
CA ASN A 63 29.70 14.37 9.82
C ASN A 63 29.64 15.87 9.53
N ALA A 64 30.75 16.58 9.78
CA ALA A 64 30.87 17.99 9.43
C ALA A 64 31.33 18.23 7.98
N GLY A 65 31.67 17.16 7.26
CA GLY A 65 32.19 17.19 5.89
C GLY A 65 31.15 16.81 4.84
N SER A 66 31.63 16.29 3.72
CA SER A 66 30.82 15.80 2.61
C SER A 66 30.13 14.48 2.94
N ALA A 67 29.11 14.13 2.15
CA ALA A 67 28.41 12.87 2.32
C ALA A 67 29.37 11.69 2.12
N GLY A 68 29.45 10.80 3.11
CA GLY A 68 30.34 9.65 3.12
C GLY A 68 31.73 9.86 3.72
N ASP A 69 32.08 11.08 4.15
CA ASP A 69 33.35 11.34 4.84
C ASP A 69 33.46 10.59 6.18
N THR A 70 32.32 10.39 6.85
CA THR A 70 32.22 9.53 8.03
C THR A 70 31.19 8.42 7.79
N SER A 71 31.28 7.37 8.61
CA SER A 71 30.33 6.27 8.60
C SER A 71 29.87 5.98 10.02
N ILE A 72 28.63 5.49 10.15
CA ILE A 72 28.02 5.15 11.42
C ILE A 72 27.65 3.67 11.45
N LEU A 73 27.80 3.06 12.63
CA LEU A 73 27.35 1.70 12.89
C LEU A 73 25.89 1.72 13.31
N VAL A 74 25.05 1.01 12.57
CA VAL A 74 23.60 0.90 12.78
C VAL A 74 23.27 -0.56 13.04
N ARG A 75 22.53 -0.84 14.11
CA ARG A 75 22.04 -2.19 14.41
C ARG A 75 20.56 -2.31 14.04
N ARG A 76 20.23 -3.41 13.36
CA ARG A 76 18.88 -3.87 13.05
C ARG A 76 18.38 -4.81 14.13
N GLY A 77 17.12 -4.66 14.51
CA GLY A 77 16.50 -5.57 15.47
C GLY A 77 15.40 -4.89 16.25
N THR A 78 15.20 -5.34 17.48
CA THR A 78 14.13 -4.86 18.35
C THR A 78 14.65 -3.83 19.34
N PHE A 79 14.02 -2.66 19.38
CA PHE A 79 14.40 -1.55 20.25
C PHE A 79 13.17 -0.91 20.90
N CYS A 80 13.37 -0.30 22.08
CA CYS A 80 12.32 0.44 22.78
C CYS A 80 12.50 1.93 22.53
N LEU A 81 11.49 2.56 21.93
CA LEU A 81 11.50 3.97 21.54
C LEU A 81 10.42 4.76 22.30
N ALA A 82 10.57 6.08 22.37
CA ALA A 82 9.57 6.93 22.98
C ALA A 82 8.24 6.82 22.22
N ASN A 83 7.15 6.93 22.95
CA ASN A 83 5.80 6.89 22.38
C ASN A 83 5.31 8.32 22.14
N SER A 84 4.71 8.56 20.97
CA SER A 84 4.09 9.84 20.64
C SER A 84 3.07 10.26 21.70
N ILE A 85 3.10 11.55 22.06
CA ILE A 85 2.08 12.15 22.94
C ILE A 85 0.80 12.43 22.14
N SER A 86 0.93 12.87 20.88
CA SER A 86 -0.22 13.26 20.06
C SER A 86 -0.95 12.06 19.47
N ASN A 87 -0.22 11.00 19.08
CA ASN A 87 -0.77 9.83 18.38
C ASN A 87 -0.15 8.54 18.96
N PRO A 88 -0.38 8.25 20.25
CA PRO A 88 0.28 7.17 20.95
C PRO A 88 0.03 5.81 20.31
N VAL A 89 1.09 5.01 20.20
CA VAL A 89 0.98 3.58 19.97
C VAL A 89 0.34 2.94 21.20
N THR A 90 -0.61 2.02 20.99
CA THR A 90 -1.37 1.36 22.06
C THR A 90 -1.36 -0.16 21.82
N ILE A 91 -1.92 -0.93 22.76
CA ILE A 91 -2.04 -2.39 22.60
C ILE A 91 -2.80 -2.79 21.33
N ALA A 92 -3.74 -1.96 20.85
CA ALA A 92 -4.46 -2.20 19.60
C ALA A 92 -3.55 -2.17 18.35
N HIS A 93 -2.38 -1.54 18.46
CA HIS A 93 -1.42 -1.41 17.37
C HIS A 93 -0.34 -2.51 17.38
N VAL A 94 -0.36 -3.43 18.36
CA VAL A 94 0.57 -4.58 18.36
C VAL A 94 0.32 -5.44 17.13
N GLY A 95 1.40 -5.76 16.40
CA GLY A 95 1.34 -6.43 15.10
C GLY A 95 1.05 -5.49 13.92
N GLN A 96 0.92 -4.19 14.15
CA GLN A 96 0.83 -3.16 13.10
C GLN A 96 2.13 -2.37 12.98
N PHE A 97 2.26 -1.56 11.92
CA PHE A 97 3.41 -0.66 11.76
C PHE A 97 3.25 0.58 12.61
N ALA A 98 4.33 0.95 13.29
CA ALA A 98 4.52 2.32 13.79
C ALA A 98 5.28 3.15 12.76
N TYR A 99 5.05 4.45 12.80
CA TYR A 99 5.68 5.44 11.94
C TYR A 99 6.67 6.30 12.74
N VAL A 100 7.62 6.88 12.03
CA VAL A 100 8.61 7.79 12.60
C VAL A 100 7.94 9.14 12.86
N GLU A 101 7.92 9.59 14.11
CA GLU A 101 7.59 10.98 14.44
C GLU A 101 8.86 11.82 14.44
N ASP A 102 9.90 11.32 15.13
CA ASP A 102 11.26 11.84 15.12
C ASP A 102 12.27 10.69 15.32
N ASP A 103 13.56 10.99 15.49
CA ASP A 103 14.61 9.99 15.59
C ASP A 103 14.61 9.19 16.90
N GLN A 104 13.77 9.52 17.87
CA GLN A 104 13.62 8.78 19.14
C GLN A 104 12.16 8.44 19.49
N THR A 105 11.19 8.97 18.75
CA THR A 105 9.75 8.86 19.01
C THR A 105 9.02 8.19 17.85
N VAL A 106 8.16 7.23 18.18
CA VAL A 106 7.30 6.54 17.23
C VAL A 106 5.83 6.83 17.46
N THR A 107 5.07 6.80 16.38
CA THR A 107 3.66 7.19 16.34
C THR A 107 2.81 6.13 15.65
N SER A 108 1.54 6.05 16.02
CA SER A 108 0.56 5.17 15.37
C SER A 108 0.01 5.74 14.06
N ALA A 109 0.07 7.06 13.89
CA ALA A 109 -0.46 7.74 12.72
C ALA A 109 0.64 7.92 11.67
N ALA A 110 0.34 7.56 10.42
CA ALA A 110 1.24 7.84 9.31
C ALA A 110 1.35 9.35 9.09
N GLY A 111 2.58 9.85 8.99
CA GLY A 111 2.85 11.21 8.55
C GLY A 111 2.64 11.38 7.04
N SER A 112 3.04 12.53 6.51
CA SER A 112 2.89 12.86 5.08
C SER A 112 3.64 11.88 4.18
N ASN A 113 4.80 11.40 4.64
CA ASN A 113 5.64 10.48 3.85
C ASN A 113 5.48 9.01 4.30
N SER A 114 4.68 8.76 5.34
CA SER A 114 4.39 7.42 5.86
C SER A 114 5.66 6.60 6.15
N VAL A 115 6.72 7.27 6.62
CA VAL A 115 8.00 6.60 6.94
C VAL A 115 7.80 5.66 8.13
N ARG A 116 7.99 4.37 7.88
CA ARG A 116 7.78 3.32 8.90
C ARG A 116 9.00 3.22 9.80
N ALA A 117 8.77 3.23 11.11
CA ALA A 117 9.79 2.95 12.10
C ALA A 117 10.05 1.44 12.24
N GLY A 118 9.00 0.63 12.11
CA GLY A 118 9.05 -0.82 12.19
C GLY A 118 7.74 -1.44 12.68
N LEU A 119 7.75 -2.73 13.00
CA LEU A 119 6.59 -3.45 13.52
C LEU A 119 6.49 -3.29 15.04
N VAL A 120 5.29 -2.99 15.56
CA VAL A 120 5.04 -2.94 16.99
C VAL A 120 4.97 -4.36 17.56
N LEU A 121 5.90 -4.69 18.46
CA LEU A 121 5.94 -5.97 19.18
C LEU A 121 5.32 -5.90 20.57
N GLY A 122 5.09 -4.71 21.11
CA GLY A 122 4.54 -4.52 22.45
C GLY A 122 4.81 -3.13 23.01
N LEU A 123 4.24 -2.87 24.17
CA LEU A 123 4.57 -1.72 25.01
C LEU A 123 5.34 -2.21 26.23
N GLU A 124 6.35 -1.44 26.63
CA GLU A 124 7.13 -1.71 27.82
C GLU A 124 6.52 -0.99 29.04
N PRO A 125 6.79 -1.47 30.28
CA PRO A 125 6.24 -0.86 31.50
C PRO A 125 6.60 0.62 31.70
N ASP A 126 7.70 1.09 31.09
CA ASP A 126 8.13 2.49 31.12
C ASP A 126 7.41 3.39 30.08
N GLY A 127 6.41 2.84 29.38
CA GLY A 127 5.61 3.54 28.37
C GLY A 127 6.24 3.56 26.98
N LYS A 128 7.44 3.00 26.80
CA LYS A 128 8.09 2.90 25.49
C LYS A 128 7.44 1.85 24.61
N VAL A 129 7.65 2.00 23.31
CA VAL A 129 7.15 1.09 22.28
C VAL A 129 8.28 0.20 21.83
N ARG A 130 8.09 -1.11 21.94
CA ARG A 130 9.03 -2.10 21.42
C ARG A 130 8.77 -2.30 19.92
N ILE A 131 9.72 -1.87 19.09
CA ILE A 131 9.64 -1.89 17.62
C ILE A 131 10.70 -2.83 17.05
N ASP A 132 10.32 -3.68 16.10
CA ASP A 132 11.25 -4.42 15.24
C ASP A 132 11.55 -3.64 13.95
N THR A 133 12.81 -3.19 13.81
CA THR A 133 13.32 -2.48 12.62
C THR A 133 13.91 -3.44 11.58
N ALA A 134 14.06 -4.73 11.91
CA ALA A 134 14.63 -5.71 10.99
C ALA A 134 13.58 -6.25 10.01
N LEU A 135 12.30 -6.25 10.38
CA LEU A 135 11.24 -6.78 9.53
C LEU A 135 10.99 -5.91 8.30
N VAL A 136 11.40 -6.42 7.14
CA VAL A 136 11.03 -5.86 5.83
C VAL A 136 9.73 -6.52 5.39
N VAL A 137 8.60 -5.85 5.59
CA VAL A 137 7.37 -6.23 4.88
C VAL A 137 7.29 -5.41 3.60
N HIS A 138 7.29 -6.10 2.47
CA HIS A 138 6.98 -5.48 1.19
C HIS A 138 5.56 -4.90 1.25
N PRO A 139 5.36 -3.58 1.09
CA PRO A 139 4.05 -2.95 1.23
C PRO A 139 3.04 -3.35 0.14
N THR A 140 3.44 -4.20 -0.81
CA THR A 140 2.64 -4.61 -1.97
C THR A 140 2.07 -6.02 -1.84
N ASN A 141 1.83 -6.51 -0.62
CA ASN A 141 1.13 -7.80 -0.41
C ASN A 141 -0.33 -7.80 -0.91
N SER A 142 -0.77 -6.69 -1.52
CA SER A 142 -1.97 -6.61 -2.33
C SER A 142 -1.60 -6.07 -3.72
N ILE A 143 -2.18 -6.71 -4.74
CA ILE A 143 -2.23 -6.16 -6.09
C ILE A 143 -3.01 -4.85 -6.00
N SER A 144 -2.35 -3.70 -6.20
CA SER A 144 -3.04 -2.41 -6.20
C SER A 144 -4.13 -2.40 -7.27
N ASN A 145 -5.20 -1.61 -7.09
CA ASN A 145 -6.25 -1.48 -8.09
C ASN A 145 -5.64 -1.06 -9.45
N GLY A 146 -5.92 -1.81 -10.52
CA GLY A 146 -5.32 -1.59 -11.84
C GLY A 146 -3.87 -2.06 -12.02
N ALA A 147 -3.24 -2.66 -11.00
CA ALA A 147 -1.86 -3.11 -11.08
C ALA A 147 -1.65 -4.33 -11.99
N VAL A 148 -2.69 -5.10 -12.30
CA VAL A 148 -2.65 -6.12 -13.37
C VAL A 148 -3.10 -5.46 -14.66
N THR A 149 -2.13 -5.01 -15.45
CA THR A 149 -2.33 -4.56 -16.83
C THR A 149 -2.04 -5.71 -17.78
N LEU A 150 -2.46 -5.60 -19.05
CA LEU A 150 -2.19 -6.63 -20.05
C LEU A 150 -0.69 -6.91 -20.23
N ALA A 151 0.14 -5.87 -20.10
CA ALA A 151 1.59 -5.99 -20.16
C ALA A 151 2.19 -6.90 -19.06
N LYS A 152 1.44 -7.22 -18.01
CA LYS A 152 1.85 -8.12 -16.92
C LYS A 152 1.29 -9.53 -17.06
N LEU A 153 0.38 -9.78 -17.99
CA LEU A 153 -0.05 -11.13 -18.34
C LEU A 153 1.05 -11.78 -19.19
N ALA A 154 1.27 -13.09 -19.01
CA ALA A 154 2.23 -13.82 -19.82
C ALA A 154 1.88 -13.69 -21.32
N ALA A 155 2.88 -13.68 -22.20
CA ALA A 155 2.70 -13.45 -23.64
C ALA A 155 1.72 -14.42 -24.32
N GLY A 156 1.46 -15.60 -23.74
CA GLY A 156 0.46 -16.56 -24.22
C GLY A 156 -0.98 -16.29 -23.76
N ILE A 157 -1.23 -15.27 -22.95
CA ILE A 157 -2.54 -14.92 -22.39
C ILE A 157 -3.00 -13.59 -23.00
N THR A 158 -3.70 -13.69 -24.13
CA THR A 158 -4.22 -12.54 -24.89
C THR A 158 -5.76 -12.57 -24.95
N PRO A 159 -6.45 -12.29 -23.84
CA PRO A 159 -7.91 -12.18 -23.87
C PRO A 159 -8.31 -10.96 -24.69
N SER A 160 -9.37 -11.06 -25.50
CA SER A 160 -9.88 -9.90 -26.25
C SER A 160 -10.53 -8.85 -25.34
N HIS A 161 -11.03 -9.27 -24.17
CA HIS A 161 -11.68 -8.41 -23.18
C HIS A 161 -11.36 -8.86 -21.76
N VAL A 162 -11.38 -7.92 -20.82
CA VAL A 162 -11.15 -8.18 -19.39
C VAL A 162 -12.31 -7.65 -18.54
N PRO A 163 -12.75 -8.37 -17.49
CA PRO A 163 -13.69 -7.82 -16.51
C PRO A 163 -13.09 -6.58 -15.84
N LYS A 164 -13.82 -5.46 -15.85
CA LYS A 164 -13.40 -4.21 -15.20
C LYS A 164 -14.25 -3.84 -14.00
N TYR A 165 -15.55 -4.11 -14.08
CA TYR A 165 -16.50 -3.80 -13.03
C TYR A 165 -17.42 -4.98 -12.84
N GLY A 166 -17.72 -5.31 -11.58
CA GLY A 166 -18.76 -6.25 -11.22
C GLY A 166 -19.58 -5.63 -10.10
N ASN A 167 -20.89 -5.58 -10.27
CA ASN A 167 -21.81 -5.23 -9.20
C ASN A 167 -22.94 -6.25 -9.18
N ALA A 168 -23.29 -6.73 -7.99
CA ALA A 168 -24.33 -7.72 -7.81
C ALA A 168 -25.72 -7.09 -7.57
N ALA A 169 -25.81 -5.87 -7.04
CA ALA A 169 -27.10 -5.35 -6.58
C ALA A 169 -27.28 -3.84 -6.80
N LEU A 170 -27.78 -3.47 -7.98
CA LEU A 170 -28.43 -2.19 -8.23
C LEU A 170 -29.94 -2.36 -8.06
N THR A 171 -30.54 -1.60 -7.13
CA THR A 171 -31.99 -1.63 -6.91
C THR A 171 -32.68 -0.67 -7.86
N THR A 172 -33.66 -1.15 -8.61
CA THR A 172 -34.46 -0.33 -9.51
C THR A 172 -35.27 0.70 -8.74
N LEU A 173 -35.53 1.85 -9.38
CA LEU A 173 -36.32 2.93 -8.80
C LEU A 173 -37.81 2.81 -9.16
N GLY A 174 -38.11 2.17 -10.30
CA GLY A 174 -39.43 2.11 -10.90
C GLY A 174 -39.85 3.41 -11.60
N GLY A 175 -41.02 3.37 -12.24
CA GLY A 175 -41.64 4.50 -12.93
C GLY A 175 -41.29 4.59 -14.42
N ASN A 176 -40.35 3.78 -14.90
CA ASN A 176 -40.02 3.65 -16.32
C ASN A 176 -39.34 2.29 -16.59
N ALA A 177 -39.62 1.68 -17.73
CA ALA A 177 -38.95 0.47 -18.18
C ALA A 177 -37.46 0.70 -18.53
N SER A 178 -37.04 1.95 -18.73
CA SER A 178 -35.63 2.32 -18.96
C SER A 178 -35.06 3.02 -17.73
N GLU A 179 -34.14 2.36 -17.04
CA GLU A 179 -33.51 2.89 -15.82
C GLU A 179 -32.01 3.08 -15.99
N ALA A 180 -31.50 4.24 -15.59
CA ALA A 180 -30.09 4.59 -15.68
C ALA A 180 -29.43 4.60 -14.30
N PHE A 181 -28.27 3.95 -14.20
CA PHE A 181 -27.48 3.86 -12.97
C PHE A 181 -26.11 4.47 -13.18
N THR A 182 -25.67 5.27 -12.21
CA THR A 182 -24.32 5.83 -12.22
C THR A 182 -23.32 4.74 -11.82
N VAL A 183 -22.40 4.44 -12.73
CA VAL A 183 -21.30 3.49 -12.51
C VAL A 183 -20.01 4.16 -12.96
N THR A 184 -19.36 4.86 -12.02
CA THR A 184 -18.15 5.63 -12.29
C THR A 184 -17.04 4.75 -12.87
N GLY A 185 -16.51 5.14 -14.03
CA GLY A 185 -15.43 4.47 -14.73
C GLY A 185 -15.87 3.61 -15.92
N VAL A 186 -17.16 3.28 -16.06
CA VAL A 186 -17.69 2.59 -17.25
C VAL A 186 -17.52 3.47 -18.48
N ALA A 187 -17.08 2.86 -19.58
CA ALA A 187 -16.91 3.51 -20.88
C ALA A 187 -18.05 3.09 -21.82
N ALA A 188 -18.40 3.96 -22.77
CA ALA A 188 -19.42 3.66 -23.77
C ALA A 188 -19.08 2.46 -24.69
N THR A 189 -17.81 2.05 -24.73
CA THR A 189 -17.33 0.89 -25.49
C THR A 189 -17.27 -0.41 -24.68
N ASP A 190 -17.63 -0.38 -23.40
CA ASP A 190 -17.64 -1.59 -22.58
C ASP A 190 -18.77 -2.53 -23.03
N ILE A 191 -18.58 -3.83 -22.84
CA ILE A 191 -19.62 -4.84 -23.01
C ILE A 191 -20.22 -5.12 -21.64
N ILE A 192 -21.53 -4.90 -21.50
CA ILE A 192 -22.23 -5.19 -20.25
C ILE A 192 -22.88 -6.57 -20.39
N LEU A 193 -22.58 -7.47 -19.45
CA LEU A 193 -23.31 -8.71 -19.24
C LEU A 193 -24.22 -8.53 -18.02
N PRO A 194 -25.48 -8.17 -18.23
CA PRO A 194 -26.39 -7.90 -17.13
C PRO A 194 -27.20 -9.15 -16.76
N PHE A 195 -27.72 -9.19 -15.54
CA PHE A 195 -28.58 -10.26 -15.06
C PHE A 195 -29.52 -9.74 -13.97
N ILE A 196 -30.73 -10.29 -13.89
CA ILE A 196 -31.61 -10.02 -12.76
C ILE A 196 -31.21 -10.94 -11.61
N GLN A 197 -30.88 -10.35 -10.46
CA GLN A 197 -30.53 -11.09 -9.25
C GLN A 197 -31.75 -11.38 -8.39
N ASP A 198 -32.70 -10.45 -8.36
CA ASP A 198 -33.93 -10.53 -7.58
C ASP A 198 -35.06 -9.88 -8.38
N ASN A 199 -36.01 -10.70 -8.83
CA ASN A 199 -37.16 -10.25 -9.61
C ASN A 199 -38.21 -9.53 -8.74
N GLY A 200 -38.01 -9.46 -7.42
CA GLY A 200 -39.00 -8.92 -6.50
C GLY A 200 -40.33 -9.69 -6.61
N SER A 201 -41.43 -8.95 -6.79
CA SER A 201 -42.76 -9.53 -7.01
C SER A 201 -43.09 -9.78 -8.49
N ASN A 202 -42.17 -9.53 -9.42
CA ASN A 202 -42.43 -9.61 -10.86
C ASN A 202 -42.01 -10.97 -11.43
N ASN A 203 -42.97 -11.77 -11.88
CA ASN A 203 -42.65 -13.11 -12.40
C ASN A 203 -42.27 -13.12 -13.89
N ASP A 204 -42.63 -12.07 -14.64
CA ASP A 204 -42.45 -12.00 -16.10
C ASP A 204 -41.49 -10.88 -16.55
N LEU A 205 -40.80 -10.24 -15.61
CA LEU A 205 -39.84 -9.20 -15.92
C LEU A 205 -38.62 -9.77 -16.65
N GLN A 206 -38.31 -9.18 -17.79
CA GLN A 206 -37.16 -9.52 -18.62
C GLN A 206 -36.29 -8.30 -18.80
N LEU A 207 -34.98 -8.53 -18.68
CA LEU A 207 -34.00 -7.53 -19.08
C LEU A 207 -33.71 -7.68 -20.58
N LEU A 208 -34.03 -6.65 -21.33
CA LEU A 208 -33.90 -6.64 -22.79
C LEU A 208 -32.50 -6.19 -23.22
N GLU A 209 -32.00 -5.10 -22.63
CA GLU A 209 -30.73 -4.51 -23.02
C GLU A 209 -30.02 -3.84 -21.83
N ALA A 210 -28.69 -3.75 -21.91
CA ALA A 210 -27.89 -2.89 -21.04
C ALA A 210 -26.94 -2.05 -21.90
N LYS A 211 -27.17 -0.74 -21.95
CA LYS A 211 -26.41 0.20 -22.77
C LYS A 211 -25.48 1.03 -21.88
N PRO A 212 -24.15 0.86 -22.00
CA PRO A 212 -23.21 1.72 -21.31
C PRO A 212 -23.08 3.05 -22.05
N THR A 213 -23.03 4.11 -21.27
CA THR A 213 -22.49 5.41 -21.64
C THR A 213 -21.42 5.78 -20.61
N THR A 214 -20.69 6.87 -20.84
CA THR A 214 -19.64 7.27 -19.90
C THR A 214 -20.19 7.43 -18.49
N ASN A 215 -19.63 6.67 -17.55
CA ASN A 215 -20.03 6.60 -16.13
C ASN A 215 -21.48 6.19 -15.87
N THR A 216 -22.20 5.62 -16.83
CA THR A 216 -23.62 5.28 -16.67
C THR A 216 -23.95 4.00 -17.42
N ILE A 217 -24.78 3.15 -16.83
CA ILE A 217 -25.39 2.01 -17.54
C ILE A 217 -26.90 2.21 -17.52
N THR A 218 -27.53 2.12 -18.68
CA THR A 218 -28.98 2.13 -18.82
C THR A 218 -29.47 0.73 -19.09
N PHE A 219 -30.31 0.21 -18.20
CA PHE A 219 -30.99 -1.08 -18.35
C PHE A 219 -32.39 -0.85 -18.91
N LEU A 220 -32.73 -1.61 -19.94
CA LEU A 220 -34.06 -1.61 -20.54
C LEU A 220 -34.75 -2.93 -20.19
N PHE A 221 -35.91 -2.83 -19.55
CA PHE A 221 -36.78 -3.95 -19.24
C PHE A 221 -37.95 -4.03 -20.23
N ASN A 222 -38.66 -5.16 -20.24
CA ASN A 222 -39.89 -5.33 -21.03
C ASN A 222 -41.08 -4.52 -20.47
N GLU A 223 -41.06 -4.18 -19.20
CA GLU A 223 -42.05 -3.36 -18.50
C GLU A 223 -41.39 -2.56 -17.36
N ASP A 224 -42.15 -1.73 -16.66
CA ASP A 224 -41.63 -1.02 -15.48
C ASP A 224 -41.26 -2.04 -14.37
N PRO A 225 -39.99 -2.14 -13.95
CA PRO A 225 -39.56 -3.10 -12.94
C PRO A 225 -40.08 -2.76 -11.53
N GLY A 226 -40.57 -1.54 -11.29
CA GLY A 226 -40.90 -1.04 -9.96
C GLY A 226 -39.64 -0.86 -9.09
N ALA A 227 -39.83 -0.51 -7.81
CA ALA A 227 -38.74 -0.13 -6.91
C ALA A 227 -38.04 -1.29 -6.15
N GLY A 228 -38.35 -2.55 -6.52
CA GLY A 228 -37.98 -3.74 -5.74
C GLY A 228 -37.06 -4.73 -6.43
N VAL A 229 -36.78 -4.54 -7.72
CA VAL A 229 -35.97 -5.46 -8.52
C VAL A 229 -34.50 -5.15 -8.31
N LYS A 230 -33.65 -6.19 -8.28
CA LYS A 230 -32.19 -6.03 -8.20
C LYS A 230 -31.53 -6.55 -9.45
N VAL A 231 -30.77 -5.69 -10.11
CA VAL A 231 -29.98 -6.02 -11.29
C VAL A 231 -28.50 -6.04 -10.94
N GLY A 232 -27.83 -7.10 -11.36
CA GLY A 232 -26.38 -7.22 -11.34
C GLY A 232 -25.81 -7.09 -12.75
N PHE A 233 -24.52 -6.79 -12.85
CA PHE A 233 -23.80 -6.77 -14.11
C PHE A 233 -22.32 -7.08 -13.94
N VAL A 234 -21.72 -7.57 -15.02
CA VAL A 234 -20.27 -7.58 -15.22
C VAL A 234 -19.96 -6.77 -16.48
N ALA A 235 -19.10 -5.75 -16.35
CA ALA A 235 -18.64 -4.94 -17.46
C ALA A 235 -17.27 -5.43 -17.94
N PHE A 236 -17.17 -5.77 -19.21
CA PHE A 236 -15.95 -6.17 -19.89
C PHE A 236 -15.42 -5.02 -20.73
N ARG A 237 -14.12 -4.75 -20.64
CA ARG A 237 -13.45 -3.75 -21.48
C ARG A 237 -12.52 -4.43 -22.45
N ALA A 238 -12.47 -3.92 -23.68
CA ALA A 238 -11.49 -4.33 -24.67
C ALA A 238 -10.09 -4.24 -24.06
N ALA A 239 -9.35 -5.33 -24.21
CA ALA A 239 -7.99 -5.43 -23.72
C ALA A 239 -7.09 -4.65 -24.69
N ALA A 240 -6.34 -3.66 -24.19
CA ALA A 240 -5.47 -2.80 -25.00
C ALA A 240 -4.20 -3.52 -25.47
#